data_AF-A0A925XIF2-F1
#
_entry.id   AF-A0A925XIF2-F1
#
_cell.length_a   1.000
_cell.length_b   1.000
_cell.length_c   1.000
_cell.angle_alpha   90.00
_cell.angle_beta   90.00
_cell.angle_gamma   90.00
#
_symmetry.space_group_name_H-M   'P 1'
#
loop_
_entity.id
_entity.type
_entity.pdbx_description
1 polymer ?
#
loop_
_entity_poly.entity_id
_entity_poly.type
_entity_poly.pdbx_seq_one_letter_code
_entity_poly.pdbx_strand_id
1 'polypeptide(L)'
;MQVRRRTSSIASNEEFRAPSSALRVPYSRRGLAPLEFVLALPMLMIMMALMIDFGVVGAWKIRTQTNARYAGWRTLTSRSGESNATPPYWPASASLSAQSGNQLTDVNEQWDSQQDLLCPCTRGQQLTAPSATAAINVPGRLEMDDNVIQGHAGLERNLPLLGGALPATGGKFRFDINQDLFDNHWQYHTLNIRYNEYPRSRVWWDIEHSDLAALDGAIDSNKRLLDENLRVLQTNPNVADLYPLDNDDEHIRYYGGPPPNFYPRLSRLCMADPSAVYISGVSRIDQDGHRNPNSLLSRIDRLPCTMSGNFIGMYRRWICELEMCGASDGDIDPLRQRYGDLQQFMGTLSSLGCSRPGDLQRCVCPPMTTCPCPPSPVGVGR
;
A
#
# COMPACT_ATOMS: atom_id res chain seq x y z
N MET A 1 -16.01 31.58 8.09
CA MET A 1 -16.04 32.05 6.69
C MET A 1 -17.48 32.43 6.35
N GLN A 2 -17.80 33.72 6.38
CA GLN A 2 -19.15 34.26 6.14
C GLN A 2 -19.30 34.68 4.67
N VAL A 3 -20.30 34.13 3.99
CA VAL A 3 -20.62 34.46 2.59
C VAL A 3 -21.53 35.69 2.55
N ARG A 4 -20.97 36.82 2.11
CA ARG A 4 -21.70 38.08 1.87
C ARG A 4 -22.53 37.98 0.59
N ARG A 5 -23.85 38.09 0.72
CA ARG A 5 -24.79 38.38 -0.38
C ARG A 5 -24.58 39.82 -0.87
N ARG A 6 -24.47 40.02 -2.19
CA ARG A 6 -24.66 41.33 -2.83
C ARG A 6 -25.99 41.36 -3.55
N THR A 7 -26.84 42.29 -3.15
CA THR A 7 -28.05 42.77 -3.82
C THR A 7 -27.73 44.10 -4.49
N SER A 8 -28.07 44.25 -5.77
CA SER A 8 -28.17 45.54 -6.49
C SER A 8 -29.46 45.48 -7.30
N SER A 9 -30.57 46.08 -6.86
CA SER A 9 -30.91 47.50 -6.97
C SER A 9 -30.77 48.04 -8.39
N ILE A 10 -31.84 47.91 -9.17
CA ILE A 10 -32.06 48.70 -10.39
C ILE A 10 -33.37 49.45 -10.18
N ALA A 11 -33.27 50.77 -10.14
CA ALA A 11 -34.37 51.72 -10.01
C ALA A 11 -34.60 52.45 -11.33
N SER A 12 -35.88 52.79 -11.52
CA SER A 12 -36.44 53.95 -12.22
C SER A 12 -36.23 54.14 -13.72
N ASN A 13 -37.32 53.88 -14.45
CA ASN A 13 -38.09 54.85 -15.23
C ASN A 13 -37.32 56.05 -15.82
N GLU A 14 -37.18 56.06 -17.15
CA GLU A 14 -37.37 57.27 -17.94
C GLU A 14 -38.36 57.00 -19.08
N GLU A 15 -39.51 57.64 -18.91
CA GLU A 15 -40.56 57.86 -19.90
C GLU A 15 -40.04 58.86 -20.94
N PHE A 16 -39.89 58.43 -22.19
CA PHE A 16 -39.75 59.36 -23.31
C PHE A 16 -40.89 59.14 -24.30
N ARG A 17 -41.93 59.97 -24.15
CA ARG A 17 -43.07 60.10 -25.07
C ARG A 17 -42.85 61.32 -25.95
N ALA A 18 -42.81 61.13 -27.26
CA ALA A 18 -43.43 62.05 -28.22
C ALA A 18 -43.48 61.43 -29.63
N PRO A 19 -44.41 61.89 -30.48
CA PRO A 19 -45.18 61.04 -31.39
C PRO A 19 -44.76 61.23 -32.85
N SER A 20 -45.36 60.44 -33.75
CA SER A 20 -45.88 60.85 -35.08
C SER A 20 -45.82 59.69 -36.07
N SER A 21 -46.97 59.04 -36.24
CA SER A 21 -47.62 58.79 -37.52
C SER A 21 -46.74 58.85 -38.77
N ALA A 22 -46.21 57.70 -39.17
CA ALA A 22 -45.88 57.44 -40.57
C ALA A 22 -46.63 56.18 -41.00
N LEU A 23 -47.68 56.38 -41.80
CA LEU A 23 -48.36 55.36 -42.58
C LEU A 23 -47.31 54.55 -43.38
N ARG A 24 -46.86 53.43 -42.84
CA ARG A 24 -46.17 52.40 -43.62
C ARG A 24 -47.22 51.43 -44.13
N VAL A 25 -47.48 51.54 -45.43
CA VAL A 25 -48.12 50.50 -46.23
C VAL A 25 -47.50 49.14 -45.85
N PRO A 26 -48.28 48.11 -45.48
CA PRO A 26 -47.73 46.78 -45.28
C PRO A 26 -47.36 46.26 -46.67
N TYR A 27 -46.14 46.52 -47.11
CA TYR A 27 -45.50 45.63 -48.06
C TYR A 27 -45.37 44.30 -47.34
N SER A 28 -46.32 43.41 -47.61
CA SER A 28 -46.17 41.97 -47.43
C SER A 28 -44.97 41.55 -48.27
N ARG A 29 -43.77 41.70 -47.71
CA ARG A 29 -42.61 40.96 -48.16
C ARG A 29 -43.00 39.52 -47.89
N ARG A 30 -43.38 38.79 -48.95
CA ARG A 30 -43.57 37.35 -48.91
C ARG A 30 -42.32 36.77 -48.25
N GLY A 31 -42.47 36.35 -46.99
CA GLY A 31 -41.36 35.90 -46.19
C GLY A 31 -40.75 34.68 -46.85
N LEU A 32 -39.46 34.73 -47.12
CA LEU A 32 -38.67 33.55 -47.49
C LEU A 32 -38.55 32.55 -46.33
N ALA A 33 -39.19 32.81 -45.18
CA ALA A 33 -39.18 31.96 -43.99
C ALA A 33 -39.54 30.48 -44.25
N PRO A 34 -40.52 30.11 -45.11
CA PRO A 34 -40.75 28.71 -45.45
C PRO A 34 -39.60 28.10 -46.26
N LEU A 35 -38.96 28.88 -47.14
CA LEU A 35 -37.81 28.44 -47.94
C LEU A 35 -36.57 28.24 -47.06
N GLU A 36 -36.31 29.19 -46.15
CA GLU A 36 -35.24 29.12 -45.16
C GLU A 36 -35.44 27.93 -44.22
N PHE A 37 -36.67 27.64 -43.81
CA PHE A 37 -36.99 26.46 -42.98
C PHE A 37 -36.75 25.14 -43.72
N VAL A 38 -37.17 25.04 -44.99
CA VAL A 38 -36.95 23.86 -45.83
C VAL A 38 -35.46 23.62 -46.10
N LEU A 39 -34.65 24.69 -46.21
CA LEU A 39 -33.20 24.58 -46.38
C LEU A 39 -32.46 24.31 -45.06
N ALA A 40 -32.94 24.84 -43.93
CA ALA A 40 -32.32 24.65 -42.62
C ALA A 40 -32.59 23.26 -42.02
N LEU A 41 -33.75 22.67 -42.28
CA LEU A 41 -34.13 21.35 -41.76
C LEU A 41 -33.13 20.24 -42.11
N PRO A 42 -32.71 20.03 -43.38
CA PRO A 42 -31.72 19.01 -43.71
C PRO A 42 -30.35 19.29 -43.08
N MET A 43 -29.93 20.55 -42.95
CA MET A 43 -28.69 20.93 -42.24
C MET A 43 -28.75 20.52 -40.77
N LEU A 44 -29.88 20.79 -40.09
CA LEU A 44 -30.08 20.40 -38.69
C LEU A 44 -30.13 18.88 -38.51
N MET A 45 -30.76 18.15 -39.44
CA MET A 45 -30.79 16.69 -39.43
C MET A 45 -29.39 16.09 -39.61
N ILE A 46 -28.59 16.65 -40.52
CA ILE A 46 -27.18 16.24 -40.70
C ILE A 46 -26.37 16.53 -39.43
N MET A 47 -26.54 17.69 -38.81
CA MET A 47 -25.82 18.04 -37.57
C MET A 47 -26.18 17.07 -36.42
N MET A 48 -27.47 16.76 -36.25
CA MET A 48 -27.92 15.80 -35.25
C MET A 48 -27.36 14.40 -35.53
N ALA A 49 -27.37 13.96 -36.79
CA ALA A 49 -26.80 12.69 -37.20
C ALA A 49 -25.30 12.62 -36.88
N LEU A 50 -24.54 13.67 -37.20
CA LEU A 50 -23.11 13.77 -36.90
C LEU A 50 -22.83 13.74 -35.39
N MET A 51 -23.62 14.43 -34.57
CA MET A 51 -23.46 14.41 -33.12
C MET A 51 -23.66 13.00 -32.53
N ILE A 52 -24.69 12.29 -33.00
CA ILE A 52 -24.98 10.92 -32.56
C ILE A 52 -23.87 9.97 -33.03
N ASP A 53 -23.49 10.04 -34.30
CA ASP A 53 -22.41 9.23 -34.86
C ASP A 53 -21.10 9.45 -34.10
N PHE A 54 -20.73 10.71 -33.82
CA PHE A 54 -19.53 11.03 -33.04
C PHE A 54 -19.59 10.48 -31.61
N GLY A 55 -20.73 10.62 -30.93
CA GLY A 55 -20.94 10.06 -29.59
C GLY A 55 -20.77 8.54 -29.56
N VAL A 56 -21.33 7.84 -30.55
CA VAL A 56 -21.20 6.39 -30.69
C VAL A 56 -19.75 5.98 -30.99
N VAL A 57 -19.09 6.65 -31.93
CA VAL A 57 -17.67 6.42 -32.28
C VAL A 57 -16.77 6.64 -31.05
N GLY A 58 -16.98 7.73 -30.30
CA GLY A 58 -16.22 8.03 -29.08
C GLY A 58 -16.42 6.97 -27.99
N ALA A 59 -17.66 6.55 -27.75
CA ALA A 59 -17.97 5.49 -26.78
C ALA A 59 -17.29 4.16 -27.17
N TRP A 60 -17.32 3.78 -28.45
CA TRP A 60 -16.63 2.58 -28.94
C TRP A 60 -15.11 2.71 -28.87
N LYS A 61 -14.54 3.90 -29.06
CA LYS A 61 -13.09 4.13 -28.89
C LYS A 61 -12.66 3.84 -27.45
N ILE A 62 -13.35 4.43 -26.47
CA ILE A 62 -13.06 4.21 -25.03
C ILE A 62 -13.21 2.72 -24.71
N ARG A 63 -14.29 2.09 -25.16
CA ARG A 63 -14.51 0.66 -24.95
C ARG A 63 -13.40 -0.19 -25.56
N THR A 64 -12.92 0.15 -26.75
CA THR A 64 -11.82 -0.55 -27.41
C THR A 64 -10.52 -0.38 -26.63
N GLN A 65 -10.22 0.83 -26.10
CA GLN A 65 -9.06 1.05 -25.23
C GLN A 65 -9.13 0.24 -23.94
N THR A 66 -10.29 0.21 -23.28
CA THR A 66 -10.48 -0.59 -22.07
C THR A 66 -10.32 -2.08 -22.35
N ASN A 67 -10.84 -2.57 -23.47
CA ASN A 67 -10.71 -3.98 -23.84
C ASN A 67 -9.28 -4.33 -24.27
N ALA A 68 -8.57 -3.46 -24.98
CA ALA A 68 -7.14 -3.65 -25.28
C ALA A 68 -6.34 -3.79 -23.99
N ARG A 69 -6.56 -2.92 -23.00
CA ARG A 69 -5.93 -3.04 -21.68
C ARG A 69 -6.34 -4.33 -20.96
N TYR A 70 -7.62 -4.69 -20.99
CA TYR A 70 -8.10 -5.93 -20.39
C TYR A 70 -7.44 -7.17 -21.03
N ALA A 71 -7.23 -7.16 -22.34
CA ALA A 71 -6.63 -8.26 -23.10
C ALA A 71 -5.22 -8.58 -22.61
N GLY A 72 -4.37 -7.58 -22.39
CA GLY A 72 -3.06 -7.80 -21.77
C GLY A 72 -3.15 -8.12 -20.27
N TRP A 73 -4.10 -7.51 -19.55
CA TRP A 73 -4.25 -7.73 -18.10
C TRP A 73 -4.68 -9.16 -17.74
N ARG A 74 -5.47 -9.82 -18.59
CA ARG A 74 -5.92 -11.21 -18.38
C ARG A 74 -4.85 -12.26 -18.68
N THR A 75 -3.74 -11.86 -19.30
CA THR A 75 -2.58 -12.73 -19.57
C THR A 75 -1.42 -12.46 -18.63
N LEU A 76 -1.58 -11.54 -17.66
CA LEU A 76 -0.59 -11.31 -16.62
C LEU A 76 -0.35 -12.56 -15.80
N THR A 77 0.87 -12.70 -15.32
CA THR A 77 1.34 -13.81 -14.50
C THR A 77 0.40 -14.08 -13.32
N SER A 78 0.17 -15.37 -13.05
CA SER A 78 -0.85 -15.94 -12.13
C SER A 78 -2.29 -15.95 -12.66
N ARG A 79 -2.56 -15.33 -13.81
CA ARG A 79 -3.83 -15.44 -14.51
C ARG A 79 -3.65 -16.23 -15.79
N SER A 80 -4.53 -17.19 -16.00
CA SER A 80 -4.70 -17.78 -17.32
C SER A 80 -5.76 -16.97 -18.07
N GLY A 81 -5.50 -16.64 -19.33
CA GLY A 81 -6.53 -16.04 -20.19
C GLY A 81 -7.77 -16.92 -20.35
N GLU A 82 -7.68 -18.19 -19.94
CA GLU A 82 -8.77 -19.17 -19.87
C GLU A 82 -9.70 -18.95 -18.66
N SER A 83 -9.16 -18.58 -17.49
CA SER A 83 -9.97 -18.21 -16.32
C SER A 83 -10.62 -16.82 -16.44
N ASN A 84 -10.21 -16.03 -17.44
CA ASN A 84 -10.63 -14.66 -17.69
C ASN A 84 -11.09 -14.51 -19.14
N ALA A 85 -12.24 -15.13 -19.45
CA ALA A 85 -12.81 -15.15 -20.79
C ALA A 85 -13.09 -13.74 -21.35
N THR A 86 -13.19 -13.66 -22.67
CA THR A 86 -13.57 -12.42 -23.35
C THR A 86 -14.91 -11.92 -22.80
N PRO A 87 -15.05 -10.62 -22.48
CA PRO A 87 -16.27 -10.14 -21.86
C PRO A 87 -17.48 -10.39 -22.77
N PRO A 88 -18.63 -10.84 -22.25
CA PRO A 88 -19.77 -11.25 -23.07
C PRO A 88 -20.39 -10.10 -23.88
N TYR A 89 -20.07 -8.86 -23.53
CA TYR A 89 -20.50 -7.65 -24.23
C TYR A 89 -19.54 -7.20 -25.34
N TRP A 90 -18.35 -7.81 -25.45
CA TRP A 90 -17.44 -7.55 -26.55
C TRP A 90 -17.92 -8.32 -27.79
N PRO A 91 -18.04 -7.69 -28.97
CA PRO A 91 -18.59 -8.37 -30.14
C PRO A 91 -17.76 -9.60 -30.53
N ALA A 92 -18.41 -10.72 -30.84
CA ALA A 92 -17.72 -11.94 -31.27
C ALA A 92 -16.95 -11.77 -32.60
N SER A 93 -17.33 -10.78 -33.41
CA SER A 93 -16.62 -10.41 -34.65
C SER A 93 -15.43 -9.49 -34.44
N ALA A 94 -15.20 -9.00 -33.21
CA ALA A 94 -14.11 -8.09 -32.87
C ALA A 94 -12.92 -8.88 -32.32
N SER A 95 -11.69 -8.48 -32.68
CA SER A 95 -10.49 -9.14 -32.17
C SER A 95 -10.18 -8.68 -30.75
N LEU A 96 -9.71 -9.62 -29.93
CA LEU A 96 -9.18 -9.36 -28.60
C LEU A 96 -8.05 -10.35 -28.34
N SER A 97 -6.82 -9.87 -28.23
CA SER A 97 -5.64 -10.71 -28.06
C SER A 97 -4.59 -10.04 -27.18
N ALA A 98 -3.64 -10.82 -26.68
CA ALA A 98 -2.43 -10.31 -26.05
C ALA A 98 -1.23 -10.91 -26.76
N GLN A 99 -0.17 -10.13 -26.88
CA GLN A 99 1.10 -10.53 -27.47
C GLN A 99 2.26 -9.90 -26.69
N SER A 100 3.48 -10.33 -26.98
CA SER A 100 4.66 -9.64 -26.45
C SER A 100 4.67 -8.19 -26.96
N GLY A 101 4.82 -7.24 -26.05
CA GLY A 101 5.06 -5.85 -26.37
C GLY A 101 6.51 -5.60 -26.76
N ASN A 102 6.77 -4.38 -27.21
CA ASN A 102 8.13 -3.93 -27.45
C ASN A 102 8.83 -3.70 -26.12
N GLN A 103 10.12 -4.03 -26.04
CA GLN A 103 10.94 -3.60 -24.92
C GLN A 103 10.95 -2.08 -24.82
N LEU A 104 10.91 -1.58 -23.59
CA LEU A 104 10.96 -0.15 -23.36
C LEU A 104 12.43 0.28 -23.41
N THR A 105 12.78 1.07 -24.44
CA THR A 105 14.18 1.47 -24.69
C THR A 105 14.70 2.51 -23.70
N ASP A 106 13.80 3.28 -23.06
CA ASP A 106 14.13 4.28 -22.05
C ASP A 106 13.08 4.23 -20.94
N VAL A 107 13.40 3.59 -19.82
CA VAL A 107 12.53 3.58 -18.62
C VAL A 107 13.18 4.26 -17.42
N ASN A 108 14.50 4.47 -17.47
CA ASN A 108 15.30 4.13 -16.32
C ASN A 108 16.42 5.14 -15.96
N GLU A 109 16.49 6.34 -16.53
CA GLU A 109 17.58 7.27 -16.16
C GLU A 109 17.54 7.65 -14.67
N GLN A 110 16.34 7.88 -14.11
CA GLN A 110 16.14 8.16 -12.69
C GLN A 110 16.34 6.92 -11.78
N TRP A 111 16.13 5.71 -12.30
CA TRP A 111 16.20 4.49 -11.50
C TRP A 111 17.58 3.82 -11.56
N ASP A 112 18.28 3.90 -12.70
CA ASP A 112 19.68 3.50 -12.84
C ASP A 112 20.65 4.48 -12.18
N SER A 113 20.24 5.74 -11.95
CA SER A 113 21.05 6.72 -11.20
C SER A 113 21.05 6.48 -9.67
N GLN A 114 20.20 5.59 -9.15
CA GLN A 114 20.10 5.31 -7.71
C GLN A 114 20.88 4.03 -7.34
N GLN A 115 22.11 4.20 -6.85
CA GLN A 115 23.03 3.09 -6.56
C GLN A 115 22.45 2.02 -5.60
N ASP A 116 21.62 2.43 -4.64
CA ASP A 116 20.98 1.53 -3.69
C ASP A 116 19.92 0.62 -4.32
N LEU A 117 19.32 1.04 -5.44
CA LEU A 117 18.42 0.21 -6.25
C LEU A 117 19.18 -0.74 -7.18
N LEU A 118 20.51 -0.57 -7.31
CA LEU A 118 21.38 -1.48 -8.04
C LEU A 118 21.86 -2.67 -7.18
N CYS A 119 21.47 -2.72 -5.90
CA CYS A 119 21.94 -3.78 -5.00
C CYS A 119 21.51 -5.19 -5.47
N PRO A 120 22.31 -6.24 -5.17
CA PRO A 120 21.92 -7.63 -5.45
C PRO A 120 20.61 -8.05 -4.78
N CYS A 121 20.19 -7.36 -3.72
CA CYS A 121 18.89 -7.56 -3.08
C CYS A 121 17.70 -7.15 -3.96
N THR A 122 17.87 -6.14 -4.82
CA THR A 122 16.82 -5.58 -5.69
C THR A 122 16.93 -6.12 -7.12
N ARG A 123 18.16 -6.40 -7.59
CA ARG A 123 18.46 -6.90 -8.94
C ARG A 123 18.92 -8.37 -8.99
N GLY A 124 18.79 -9.12 -7.89
CA GLY A 124 19.34 -10.47 -7.79
C GLY A 124 20.88 -10.49 -7.81
N GLN A 125 21.48 -11.61 -7.41
CA GLN A 125 22.93 -11.77 -7.54
C GLN A 125 23.32 -11.88 -9.01
N GLN A 126 24.29 -11.06 -9.45
CA GLN A 126 24.98 -11.32 -10.71
C GLN A 126 25.88 -12.52 -10.51
N LEU A 127 25.62 -13.60 -11.26
CA LEU A 127 26.53 -14.74 -11.29
C LEU A 127 27.61 -14.45 -12.33
N THR A 128 28.80 -14.07 -11.88
CA THR A 128 29.96 -13.95 -12.76
C THR A 128 30.70 -15.27 -12.76
N ALA A 129 30.83 -15.94 -13.91
CA ALA A 129 31.63 -17.15 -13.99
C ALA A 129 33.13 -16.81 -13.74
N PRO A 130 33.91 -17.68 -13.07
CA PRO A 130 35.31 -17.39 -12.70
C PRO A 130 36.25 -17.06 -13.89
N SER A 131 35.83 -17.35 -15.13
CA SER A 131 36.63 -17.17 -16.34
C SER A 131 35.93 -16.38 -17.45
N ALA A 132 34.79 -15.74 -17.19
CA ALA A 132 34.06 -15.01 -18.23
C ALA A 132 33.82 -13.55 -17.84
N THR A 133 34.13 -12.65 -18.78
CA THR A 133 33.74 -11.22 -18.80
C THR A 133 32.23 -11.01 -18.97
N ALA A 134 31.43 -12.08 -19.06
CA ALA A 134 29.99 -12.02 -19.21
C ALA A 134 29.31 -12.30 -17.86
N ALA A 135 28.67 -11.27 -17.30
CA ALA A 135 27.76 -11.43 -16.18
C ALA A 135 26.54 -12.24 -16.64
N ILE A 136 26.26 -13.36 -15.97
CA ILE A 136 25.00 -14.09 -16.17
C ILE A 136 23.93 -13.30 -15.40
N ASN A 137 23.05 -12.64 -16.14
CA ASN A 137 21.87 -12.01 -15.56
C ASN A 137 20.94 -13.12 -15.05
N VAL A 138 20.82 -13.24 -13.73
CA VAL A 138 19.87 -14.17 -13.11
C VAL A 138 18.45 -13.63 -13.35
N PRO A 139 17.52 -14.45 -13.90
CA PRO A 139 16.12 -14.05 -14.04
C PRO A 139 15.50 -13.73 -12.67
N GLY A 140 14.69 -12.67 -12.59
CA GLY A 140 14.14 -12.14 -11.33
C GLY A 140 14.67 -10.76 -10.93
N ARG A 141 15.24 -10.02 -11.88
CA ARG A 141 15.59 -8.60 -11.73
C ARG A 141 14.35 -7.72 -11.70
N LEU A 142 14.38 -6.71 -10.83
CA LEU A 142 13.46 -5.58 -10.88
C LEU A 142 13.89 -4.61 -12.00
N GLU A 143 13.81 -5.09 -13.24
CA GLU A 143 14.17 -4.40 -14.49
C GLU A 143 12.88 -3.90 -15.17
N MET A 144 12.73 -2.58 -15.37
CA MET A 144 11.49 -1.97 -15.89
C MET A 144 11.38 -1.99 -17.42
N ASP A 145 12.41 -2.48 -18.09
CA ASP A 145 12.66 -2.39 -19.53
C ASP A 145 12.23 -3.63 -20.32
N ASP A 146 12.03 -4.77 -19.64
CA ASP A 146 11.64 -6.05 -20.24
C ASP A 146 10.26 -6.55 -19.80
N ASN A 147 9.75 -7.60 -20.45
CA ASN A 147 8.46 -8.25 -20.14
C ASN A 147 7.22 -7.34 -20.28
N VAL A 148 7.23 -6.50 -21.32
CA VAL A 148 6.02 -5.77 -21.74
C VAL A 148 5.07 -6.73 -22.43
N ILE A 149 3.82 -6.73 -22.02
CA ILE A 149 2.70 -7.41 -22.69
C ILE A 149 1.87 -6.35 -23.39
N GLN A 150 1.66 -6.51 -24.68
CA GLN A 150 0.78 -5.67 -25.46
C GLN A 150 -0.60 -6.32 -25.57
N GLY A 151 -1.60 -5.68 -24.97
CA GLY A 151 -2.99 -6.00 -25.18
C GLY A 151 -3.53 -5.33 -26.44
N HIS A 152 -4.22 -6.10 -27.28
CA HIS A 152 -4.76 -5.66 -28.56
C HIS A 152 -6.27 -5.83 -28.60
N ALA A 153 -6.97 -4.81 -29.11
CA ALA A 153 -8.39 -4.88 -29.45
C ALA A 153 -8.66 -4.23 -30.81
N GLY A 154 -9.33 -4.98 -31.69
CA GLY A 154 -9.72 -4.54 -33.01
C GLY A 154 -11.24 -4.58 -33.18
N LEU A 155 -11.81 -3.52 -33.72
CA LEU A 155 -13.25 -3.36 -33.92
C LEU A 155 -13.52 -2.68 -35.25
N GLU A 156 -14.47 -3.21 -36.02
CA GLU A 156 -15.04 -2.53 -37.19
C GLU A 156 -16.57 -2.51 -37.06
N ARG A 157 -17.18 -1.34 -37.24
CA ARG A 157 -18.65 -1.18 -37.20
C ARG A 157 -19.13 -0.11 -38.18
N ASN A 158 -20.40 -0.22 -38.58
CA ASN A 158 -21.08 0.80 -39.36
C ASN A 158 -21.46 2.00 -38.46
N LEU A 159 -21.46 3.20 -39.05
CA LEU A 159 -22.06 4.39 -38.45
C LEU A 159 -23.59 4.22 -38.37
N PRO A 160 -24.22 4.59 -37.24
CA PRO A 160 -25.63 4.34 -37.03
C PRO A 160 -26.54 5.16 -37.96
N LEU A 161 -26.18 6.41 -38.31
CA LEU A 161 -27.06 7.29 -39.10
C LEU A 161 -26.51 7.64 -40.48
N LEU A 162 -25.19 7.67 -40.68
CA LEU A 162 -24.55 8.04 -41.96
C LEU A 162 -23.87 6.87 -42.69
N GLY A 163 -24.19 5.63 -42.34
CA GLY A 163 -23.56 4.42 -42.89
C GLY A 163 -23.61 4.27 -44.43
N GLY A 164 -24.62 4.84 -45.09
CA GLY A 164 -24.72 4.82 -46.56
C GLY A 164 -24.28 6.11 -47.24
N ALA A 165 -24.09 7.20 -46.48
CA ALA A 165 -23.90 8.54 -47.03
C ALA A 165 -22.42 8.94 -47.19
N LEU A 166 -21.50 8.19 -46.58
CA LEU A 166 -20.05 8.45 -46.60
C LEU A 166 -19.33 7.40 -47.47
N PRO A 167 -19.14 7.66 -48.79
CA PRO A 167 -18.58 6.69 -49.73
C PRO A 167 -17.10 6.36 -49.47
N ALA A 168 -16.34 7.27 -48.85
CA ALA A 168 -14.90 7.11 -48.63
C ALA A 168 -14.54 6.02 -47.59
N THR A 169 -15.43 5.72 -46.65
CA THR A 169 -15.20 4.71 -45.59
C THR A 169 -16.21 3.56 -45.64
N GLY A 170 -17.07 3.50 -46.67
CA GLY A 170 -18.23 2.60 -46.70
C GLY A 170 -19.15 2.79 -45.49
N GLY A 171 -19.15 4.01 -44.92
CA GLY A 171 -19.83 4.35 -43.67
C GLY A 171 -19.47 3.50 -42.46
N LYS A 172 -18.23 3.00 -42.42
CA LYS A 172 -17.69 2.25 -41.29
C LYS A 172 -16.65 3.08 -40.53
N PHE A 173 -16.49 2.74 -39.27
CA PHE A 173 -15.35 3.14 -38.45
C PHE A 173 -14.62 1.90 -37.96
N ARG A 174 -13.29 2.00 -37.90
CA ARG A 174 -12.40 0.94 -37.41
C ARG A 174 -11.53 1.49 -36.29
N PHE A 175 -11.40 0.70 -35.22
CA PHE A 175 -10.43 0.90 -34.17
C PHE A 175 -9.48 -0.29 -34.13
N ASP A 176 -8.20 0.00 -34.05
CA ASP A 176 -7.12 -0.98 -33.97
C ASP A 176 -6.18 -0.43 -32.90
N ILE A 177 -6.38 -0.88 -31.65
CA ILE A 177 -5.76 -0.26 -30.48
C ILE A 177 -4.90 -1.29 -29.76
N ASN A 178 -3.66 -0.88 -29.52
CA ASN A 178 -2.72 -1.57 -28.67
C ASN A 178 -2.57 -0.80 -27.35
N GLN A 179 -2.38 -1.55 -26.25
CA GLN A 179 -2.11 -1.05 -24.92
C GLN A 179 -0.98 -1.87 -24.31
N ASP A 180 0.15 -1.21 -24.08
CA ASP A 180 1.30 -1.85 -23.45
C ASP A 180 1.10 -1.88 -21.93
N LEU A 181 1.37 -3.04 -21.34
CA LEU A 181 1.30 -3.32 -19.93
C LEU A 181 2.63 -3.95 -19.51
N PHE A 182 3.14 -3.52 -18.38
CA PHE A 182 4.37 -4.07 -17.83
C PHE A 182 4.06 -5.27 -16.92
N ASP A 183 4.68 -6.43 -17.17
CA ASP A 183 4.51 -7.67 -16.39
C ASP A 183 5.85 -8.34 -16.04
N ASN A 184 6.74 -7.63 -15.35
CA ASN A 184 8.00 -8.22 -14.93
C ASN A 184 7.91 -8.99 -13.59
N HIS A 185 6.77 -9.60 -13.28
CA HIS A 185 6.59 -10.41 -12.07
C HIS A 185 6.94 -9.69 -10.75
N TRP A 186 6.61 -8.41 -10.63
CA TRP A 186 6.86 -7.61 -9.41
C TRP A 186 5.94 -7.93 -8.24
N GLN A 187 5.19 -9.03 -8.33
CA GLN A 187 4.27 -9.44 -7.28
C GLN A 187 5.11 -10.09 -6.17
N TYR A 188 4.80 -9.77 -4.90
CA TYR A 188 5.58 -10.27 -3.77
C TYR A 188 5.70 -11.82 -3.80
N HIS A 189 4.63 -12.52 -4.19
CA HIS A 189 4.65 -13.98 -4.28
C HIS A 189 5.50 -14.53 -5.42
N THR A 190 5.67 -13.82 -6.55
CA THR A 190 6.56 -14.25 -7.64
C THR A 190 8.03 -14.02 -7.30
N LEU A 191 8.31 -13.08 -6.40
CA LEU A 191 9.64 -12.82 -5.85
C LEU A 191 9.98 -13.70 -4.62
N ASN A 192 9.15 -14.70 -4.31
CA ASN A 192 9.26 -15.52 -3.10
C ASN A 192 9.27 -14.71 -1.79
N ILE A 193 8.63 -13.54 -1.82
CA ILE A 193 8.40 -12.68 -0.66
C ILE A 193 7.02 -13.02 -0.11
N ARG A 194 6.86 -13.12 1.22
CA ARG A 194 5.61 -13.60 1.83
C ARG A 194 4.47 -12.59 1.80
N TYR A 195 4.78 -11.29 1.89
CA TYR A 195 3.79 -10.23 1.94
C TYR A 195 4.29 -8.97 1.22
N ASN A 196 3.38 -8.11 0.79
CA ASN A 196 3.71 -6.87 0.09
C ASN A 196 4.38 -5.83 0.99
N GLU A 197 4.30 -5.94 2.32
CA GLU A 197 4.98 -5.04 3.26
C GLU A 197 6.44 -5.39 3.58
N TYR A 198 6.96 -6.50 3.02
CA TYR A 198 8.32 -7.02 3.29
C TYR A 198 9.43 -6.35 2.46
N PRO A 199 9.26 -6.06 1.16
CA PRO A 199 10.23 -5.25 0.44
C PRO A 199 10.07 -3.80 0.91
N ARG A 200 10.99 -3.37 1.77
CA ARG A 200 11.12 -1.97 2.18
C ARG A 200 12.53 -1.52 1.84
N SER A 201 12.70 -0.93 0.67
CA SER A 201 13.93 -0.17 0.40
C SER A 201 13.70 1.27 0.83
N ARG A 202 14.60 1.77 1.67
CA ARG A 202 14.57 3.16 2.16
C ARG A 202 14.56 4.16 1.00
N VAL A 203 15.22 3.81 -0.11
CA VAL A 203 15.32 4.65 -1.31
C VAL A 203 13.98 4.88 -1.99
N TRP A 204 13.03 3.94 -1.88
CA TRP A 204 11.68 4.17 -2.41
C TRP A 204 10.97 5.31 -1.68
N TRP A 205 11.16 5.38 -0.36
CA TRP A 205 10.66 6.51 0.43
C TRP A 205 11.37 7.82 0.07
N ASP A 206 12.64 7.77 -0.34
CA ASP A 206 13.39 8.96 -0.72
C ASP A 206 12.95 9.50 -2.09
N ILE A 207 12.72 8.62 -3.08
CA ILE A 207 12.20 8.98 -4.41
C ILE A 207 10.77 9.52 -4.33
N GLU A 208 9.87 8.79 -3.65
CA GLU A 208 8.49 9.23 -3.50
C GLU A 208 8.44 10.56 -2.72
N HIS A 209 9.31 10.70 -1.73
CA HIS A 209 9.44 11.96 -1.00
C HIS A 209 9.89 13.12 -1.89
N SER A 210 10.91 12.96 -2.75
CA SER A 210 11.37 14.07 -3.60
C SER A 210 10.29 14.55 -4.56
N ASP A 211 9.51 13.63 -5.11
CA ASP A 211 8.43 13.95 -6.05
C ASP A 211 7.25 14.61 -5.32
N LEU A 212 6.89 14.10 -4.14
CA LEU A 212 5.80 14.64 -3.34
C LEU A 212 6.17 15.98 -2.67
N ALA A 213 7.40 16.15 -2.21
CA ALA A 213 7.88 17.38 -1.62
C ALA A 213 7.87 18.55 -2.61
N ALA A 214 8.10 18.28 -3.90
CA ALA A 214 7.96 19.27 -4.97
C ALA A 214 6.50 19.76 -5.12
N LEU A 215 5.52 18.94 -4.71
CA LEU A 215 4.09 19.27 -4.76
C LEU A 215 3.58 19.88 -3.44
N ASP A 216 4.16 19.49 -2.30
CA ASP A 216 3.78 19.97 -0.97
C ASP A 216 4.99 20.08 -0.02
N GLY A 217 5.40 21.32 0.30
CA GLY A 217 6.51 21.59 1.22
C GLY A 217 6.27 21.14 2.67
N ALA A 218 5.05 20.76 3.06
CA ALA A 218 4.80 20.12 4.35
C ALA A 218 5.46 18.73 4.44
N ILE A 219 5.64 18.06 3.30
CA ILE A 219 6.21 16.71 3.23
C ILE A 219 7.70 16.73 3.62
N ASP A 220 8.47 17.71 3.14
CA ASP A 220 9.86 17.99 3.57
C ASP A 220 9.98 18.20 5.08
N SER A 221 9.02 18.92 5.65
CA SER A 221 9.00 19.23 7.07
C SER A 221 8.72 17.97 7.90
N ASN A 222 7.81 17.10 7.43
CA ASN A 222 7.52 15.82 8.06
C ASN A 222 8.70 14.84 7.99
N LYS A 223 9.41 14.78 6.86
CA LYS A 223 10.60 13.93 6.74
C LYS A 223 11.71 14.39 7.67
N ARG A 224 12.00 15.69 7.72
CA ARG A 224 13.00 16.24 8.66
C ARG A 224 12.66 15.90 10.11
N LEU A 225 11.38 15.98 10.48
CA LEU A 225 10.92 15.58 11.81
C LEU A 225 11.13 14.08 12.07
N LEU A 226 10.84 13.23 11.08
CA LEU A 226 11.12 11.80 11.17
C LEU A 226 12.61 11.51 11.34
N ASP A 227 13.46 12.12 10.52
CA ASP A 227 14.92 11.91 10.55
C ASP A 227 15.52 12.38 11.88
N GLU A 228 15.08 13.52 12.43
CA GLU A 228 15.53 13.98 13.75
C GLU A 228 15.07 13.04 14.87
N ASN A 229 13.83 12.56 14.82
CA ASN A 229 13.34 11.57 15.79
C ASN A 229 14.09 10.24 15.68
N LEU A 230 14.40 9.78 14.47
CA LEU A 230 15.22 8.58 14.25
C LEU A 230 16.64 8.78 14.78
N ARG A 231 17.23 9.96 14.60
CA ARG A 231 18.54 10.30 15.14
C ARG A 231 18.55 10.20 16.66
N VAL A 232 17.53 10.75 17.33
CA VAL A 232 17.38 10.64 18.79
C VAL A 232 17.34 9.18 19.25
N LEU A 233 16.61 8.32 18.53
CA LEU A 233 16.54 6.89 18.84
C LEU A 233 17.91 6.20 18.63
N GLN A 234 18.60 6.52 17.53
CA GLN A 234 19.91 5.94 17.19
C GLN A 234 21.01 6.40 18.16
N THR A 235 20.95 7.64 18.65
CA THR A 235 21.93 8.20 19.59
C THR A 235 21.53 8.03 21.05
N ASN A 236 20.52 7.22 21.35
CA ASN A 236 20.07 7.03 22.72
C ASN A 236 21.21 6.41 23.55
N PRO A 237 21.73 7.10 24.58
CA PRO A 237 22.87 6.60 25.35
C PRO A 237 22.54 5.30 26.11
N ASN A 238 21.25 5.04 26.34
CA ASN A 238 20.78 3.87 27.07
C ASN A 238 20.60 2.63 26.17
N VAL A 239 21.02 2.67 24.90
CA VAL A 239 20.90 1.49 23.99
C VAL A 239 21.61 0.27 24.57
N ALA A 240 22.75 0.46 25.25
CA ALA A 240 23.44 -0.62 25.94
C ALA A 240 22.60 -1.20 27.11
N ASP A 241 21.91 -0.34 27.86
CA ASP A 241 21.02 -0.77 28.96
C ASP A 241 19.76 -1.49 28.46
N LEU A 242 19.38 -1.26 27.20
CA LEU A 242 18.29 -1.97 26.52
C LEU A 242 18.75 -3.31 25.92
N TYR A 243 20.05 -3.57 25.82
CA TYR A 243 20.59 -4.80 25.24
C TYR A 243 20.07 -6.09 25.92
N PRO A 244 19.98 -6.18 27.27
CA PRO A 244 19.40 -7.35 27.93
C PRO A 244 17.93 -7.59 27.59
N LEU A 245 17.19 -6.57 27.13
CA LEU A 245 15.81 -6.73 26.65
C LEU A 245 15.74 -7.47 25.32
N ASP A 246 16.82 -7.39 24.54
CA ASP A 246 16.89 -7.83 23.16
C ASP A 246 17.69 -9.09 22.95
N ASN A 247 18.54 -9.46 23.90
CA ASN A 247 19.50 -10.57 23.75
C ASN A 247 19.76 -11.25 25.11
N ASP A 248 18.71 -11.61 25.82
CA ASP A 248 18.88 -12.37 27.06
C ASP A 248 19.31 -13.81 26.77
N ASP A 249 20.53 -14.15 27.19
CA ASP A 249 21.15 -15.46 26.96
C ASP A 249 20.38 -16.61 27.62
N GLU A 250 19.65 -16.37 28.70
CA GLU A 250 18.92 -17.41 29.43
C GLU A 250 17.61 -17.74 28.76
N HIS A 251 16.91 -16.72 28.26
CA HIS A 251 15.73 -16.92 27.43
C HIS A 251 16.10 -17.65 26.13
N ILE A 252 17.19 -17.26 25.47
CA ILE A 252 17.69 -17.96 24.27
C ILE A 252 18.06 -19.41 24.63
N ARG A 253 18.77 -19.62 25.73
CA ARG A 253 19.18 -20.96 26.19
C ARG A 253 17.98 -21.86 26.47
N TYR A 254 16.97 -21.36 27.16
CA TYR A 254 15.80 -22.15 27.54
C TYR A 254 14.88 -22.46 26.35
N TYR A 255 14.53 -21.47 25.53
CA TYR A 255 13.58 -21.66 24.42
C TYR A 255 14.24 -22.11 23.10
N GLY A 256 15.57 -22.03 22.97
CA GLY A 256 16.30 -22.40 21.75
C GLY A 256 15.95 -21.53 20.53
N GLY A 257 15.35 -20.36 20.76
CA GLY A 257 14.78 -19.50 19.73
C GLY A 257 15.30 -18.06 19.81
N PRO A 258 14.79 -17.17 18.94
CA PRO A 258 15.14 -15.76 19.00
C PRO A 258 14.80 -15.17 20.37
N PRO A 259 15.55 -14.14 20.80
CA PRO A 259 15.32 -13.48 22.08
C PRO A 259 13.90 -12.88 22.15
N PRO A 260 13.37 -12.70 23.37
CA PRO A 260 12.06 -12.11 23.55
C PRO A 260 12.08 -10.67 23.05
N ASN A 261 11.02 -10.24 22.36
CA ASN A 261 10.90 -8.86 21.93
C ASN A 261 9.99 -8.11 22.90
N PHE A 262 10.59 -7.34 23.80
CA PHE A 262 9.85 -6.54 24.77
C PHE A 262 9.57 -5.11 24.30
N TYR A 263 10.10 -4.68 23.14
CA TYR A 263 9.85 -3.33 22.66
C TYR A 263 8.36 -3.08 22.41
N PRO A 264 7.75 -2.11 23.11
CA PRO A 264 6.37 -1.75 22.87
C PRO A 264 6.27 -1.13 21.48
N ARG A 265 5.45 -1.74 20.62
CA ARG A 265 5.23 -1.30 19.23
C ARG A 265 3.93 -0.56 19.12
N LEU A 266 3.84 0.48 18.30
CA LEU A 266 2.53 1.03 17.94
C LEU A 266 1.64 -0.10 17.40
N SER A 267 0.41 -0.19 17.92
CA SER A 267 -0.60 -1.06 17.34
C SER A 267 -0.87 -0.61 15.91
N ARG A 268 -1.35 -1.51 15.05
CA ARG A 268 -1.71 -1.16 13.67
C ARG A 268 -2.66 0.04 13.69
N LEU A 269 -2.19 1.18 13.19
CA LEU A 269 -2.90 2.45 13.14
C LEU A 269 -2.71 3.01 11.73
N CYS A 270 -3.82 3.20 11.02
CA CYS A 270 -3.85 3.83 9.70
C CYS A 270 -4.70 5.09 9.80
N MET A 271 -4.13 6.15 10.38
CA MET A 271 -4.76 7.46 10.51
C MET A 271 -3.79 8.53 10.03
N ALA A 272 -4.30 9.50 9.27
CA ALA A 272 -3.50 10.61 8.75
C ALA A 272 -3.43 11.80 9.72
N ASP A 273 -4.40 11.93 10.64
CA ASP A 273 -4.41 13.02 11.63
C ASP A 273 -3.41 12.74 12.78
N PRO A 274 -2.37 13.57 12.95
CA PRO A 274 -1.38 13.40 14.02
C PRO A 274 -2.00 13.43 15.42
N SER A 275 -3.05 14.22 15.63
CA SER A 275 -3.70 14.36 16.93
C SER A 275 -4.45 13.08 17.29
N ALA A 276 -5.22 12.54 16.33
CA ALA A 276 -5.86 11.24 16.47
C ALA A 276 -4.85 10.11 16.71
N VAL A 277 -3.73 10.09 15.98
CA VAL A 277 -2.64 9.10 16.20
C VAL A 277 -2.07 9.21 17.61
N TYR A 278 -1.81 10.43 18.09
CA TYR A 278 -1.29 10.63 19.43
C TYR A 278 -2.26 10.15 20.50
N ILE A 279 -3.53 10.56 20.44
CA ILE A 279 -4.54 10.20 21.45
C ILE A 279 -4.85 8.69 21.43
N SER A 280 -5.00 8.10 20.25
CA SER A 280 -5.39 6.69 20.12
C SER A 280 -4.23 5.72 20.36
N GLY A 281 -3.03 6.06 19.86
CA GLY A 281 -1.90 5.14 19.80
C GLY A 281 -0.79 5.39 20.80
N VAL A 282 -0.58 6.65 21.21
CA VAL A 282 0.60 7.06 22.00
C VAL A 282 0.23 7.38 23.44
N SER A 283 -0.77 8.23 23.64
CA SER A 283 -1.17 8.83 24.92
C SER A 283 -1.60 7.80 25.97
N ARG A 284 -1.28 8.07 27.24
CA ARG A 284 -1.77 7.26 28.38
C ARG A 284 -3.28 7.35 28.58
N ILE A 285 -3.90 8.37 27.99
CA ILE A 285 -5.30 8.72 28.14
C ILE A 285 -5.94 8.72 26.75
N ASP A 286 -7.12 8.12 26.62
CA ASP A 286 -7.92 8.15 25.40
C ASP A 286 -8.64 9.50 25.21
N GLN A 287 -9.42 9.59 24.13
CA GLN A 287 -10.17 10.80 23.78
C GLN A 287 -11.22 11.19 24.83
N ASP A 288 -11.68 10.23 25.65
CA ASP A 288 -12.74 10.39 26.64
C ASP A 288 -12.18 10.67 28.04
N GLY A 289 -10.85 10.78 28.18
CA GLY A 289 -10.19 11.03 29.46
C GLY A 289 -9.94 9.77 30.28
N HIS A 290 -10.20 8.58 29.75
CA HIS A 290 -9.95 7.31 30.44
C HIS A 290 -8.54 6.78 30.18
N ARG A 291 -8.03 5.96 31.11
CA ARG A 291 -6.73 5.32 30.96
C ARG A 291 -6.77 4.42 29.72
N ASN A 292 -5.84 4.63 28.79
CA ASN A 292 -5.67 3.81 27.59
C ASN A 292 -4.60 2.74 27.85
N PRO A 293 -4.95 1.51 28.30
CA PRO A 293 -3.96 0.48 28.65
C PRO A 293 -3.16 -0.04 27.45
N ASN A 294 -3.64 0.19 26.22
CA ASN A 294 -3.09 -0.36 24.99
C ASN A 294 -2.21 0.63 24.22
N SER A 295 -2.11 1.89 24.69
CA SER A 295 -1.24 2.87 24.06
C SER A 295 0.24 2.53 24.23
N LEU A 296 1.08 3.18 23.44
CA LEU A 296 2.54 3.03 23.51
C LEU A 296 3.07 3.40 24.90
N LEU A 297 2.70 4.57 25.43
CA LEU A 297 3.21 5.04 26.73
C LEU A 297 2.73 4.16 27.89
N SER A 298 1.46 3.72 27.89
CA SER A 298 0.97 2.80 28.92
C SER A 298 1.67 1.43 28.89
N ARG A 299 2.08 0.97 27.71
CA ARG A 299 2.85 -0.29 27.58
C ARG A 299 4.30 -0.12 27.99
N ILE A 300 4.90 1.05 27.74
CA ILE A 300 6.21 1.41 28.28
C ILE A 300 6.17 1.39 29.82
N ASP A 301 5.16 2.00 30.44
CA ASP A 301 5.02 2.00 31.90
C ASP A 301 4.90 0.58 32.49
N ARG A 302 4.30 -0.35 31.73
CA ARG A 302 4.10 -1.76 32.10
C ARG A 302 5.24 -2.69 31.66
N LEU A 303 6.27 -2.16 31.00
CA LEU A 303 7.38 -2.94 30.49
C LEU A 303 8.07 -3.75 31.60
N PRO A 304 8.39 -3.17 32.79
CA PRO A 304 8.98 -3.94 33.87
C PRO A 304 8.08 -5.09 34.36
N CYS A 305 6.75 -4.90 34.40
CA CYS A 305 5.80 -5.97 34.75
C CYS A 305 5.85 -7.10 33.72
N THR A 306 5.82 -6.72 32.43
CA THR A 306 5.72 -7.67 31.30
C THR A 306 6.97 -8.53 31.20
N MET A 307 8.14 -7.91 31.34
CA MET A 307 9.41 -8.62 31.36
C MET A 307 9.51 -9.55 32.57
N SER A 308 9.30 -9.01 33.78
CA SER A 308 9.42 -9.81 35.00
C SER A 308 8.46 -11.00 34.98
N GLY A 309 7.23 -10.80 34.52
CA GLY A 309 6.25 -11.87 34.36
C GLY A 309 6.68 -12.94 33.35
N ASN A 310 7.30 -12.55 32.24
CA ASN A 310 7.83 -13.50 31.25
C ASN A 310 8.95 -14.36 31.87
N PHE A 311 9.94 -13.74 32.51
CA PHE A 311 11.06 -14.44 33.14
C PHE A 311 10.64 -15.30 34.33
N ILE A 312 9.75 -14.82 35.19
CA ILE A 312 9.19 -15.65 36.28
C ILE A 312 8.49 -16.89 35.68
N GLY A 313 7.71 -16.69 34.61
CA GLY A 313 7.03 -17.78 33.92
C GLY A 313 8.00 -18.78 33.27
N MET A 314 9.16 -18.30 32.81
CA MET A 314 10.26 -19.12 32.30
C MET A 314 10.93 -19.90 33.44
N TYR A 315 11.43 -19.22 34.47
CA TYR A 315 12.11 -19.86 35.60
C TYR A 315 11.23 -20.87 36.32
N ARG A 316 9.94 -20.57 36.52
CA ARG A 316 8.99 -21.53 37.09
C ARG A 316 8.92 -22.82 36.28
N ARG A 317 8.84 -22.72 34.94
CA ARG A 317 8.79 -23.89 34.06
C ARG A 317 10.12 -24.64 34.06
N TRP A 318 11.23 -23.92 33.95
CA TRP A 318 12.57 -24.50 33.96
C TRP A 318 12.88 -25.25 35.28
N ILE A 319 12.52 -24.66 36.42
CA ILE A 319 12.62 -25.33 37.74
C ILE A 319 11.78 -26.60 37.76
N CYS A 320 10.50 -26.53 37.36
CA CYS A 320 9.65 -27.72 37.34
C CYS A 320 10.22 -28.83 36.46
N GLU A 321 10.72 -28.49 35.27
CA GLU A 321 11.28 -29.47 34.34
C GLU A 321 12.56 -30.11 34.85
N LEU A 322 13.43 -29.34 35.51
CA LEU A 322 14.63 -29.88 36.17
C LEU A 322 14.29 -30.76 37.37
N GLU A 323 13.32 -30.37 38.20
CA GLU A 323 12.81 -31.19 39.32
C GLU A 323 12.25 -32.52 38.79
N MET A 324 11.49 -32.49 37.69
CA MET A 324 10.95 -33.69 37.03
C MET A 324 12.05 -34.60 36.46
N CYS A 325 13.19 -34.02 36.07
CA CYS A 325 14.35 -34.75 35.58
C CYS A 325 15.29 -35.27 36.68
N GLY A 326 14.98 -35.01 37.95
CA GLY A 326 15.82 -35.42 39.08
C GLY A 326 17.15 -34.65 39.17
N ALA A 327 17.20 -33.41 38.65
CA ALA A 327 18.34 -32.53 38.86
C ALA A 327 18.55 -32.26 40.36
N SER A 328 19.80 -32.04 40.75
CA SER A 328 20.13 -31.79 42.16
C SER A 328 19.66 -30.40 42.59
N ASP A 329 19.38 -30.21 43.88
CA ASP A 329 19.00 -28.88 44.40
C ASP A 329 20.08 -27.83 44.06
N GLY A 330 21.37 -28.21 44.06
CA GLY A 330 22.47 -27.31 43.69
C GLY A 330 22.42 -26.79 42.24
N ASP A 331 21.85 -27.55 41.31
CA ASP A 331 21.64 -27.10 39.92
C ASP A 331 20.42 -26.17 39.78
N ILE A 332 19.43 -26.33 40.68
CA ILE A 332 18.13 -25.65 40.63
C ILE A 332 18.14 -24.36 41.47
N ASP A 333 18.92 -24.31 42.54
CA ASP A 333 18.98 -23.19 43.50
C ASP A 333 19.29 -21.83 42.84
N PRO A 334 20.21 -21.72 41.85
CA PRO A 334 20.43 -20.45 41.15
C PRO A 334 19.16 -19.93 40.45
N LEU A 335 18.33 -20.82 39.90
CA LEU A 335 17.06 -20.44 39.27
C LEU A 335 16.01 -20.03 40.31
N ARG A 336 15.95 -20.72 41.45
CA ARG A 336 15.05 -20.36 42.56
C ARG A 336 15.39 -19.00 43.15
N GLN A 337 16.68 -18.69 43.29
CA GLN A 337 17.14 -17.38 43.75
C GLN A 337 16.68 -16.28 42.78
N ARG A 338 16.93 -16.43 41.48
CA ARG A 338 16.50 -15.45 40.46
C ARG A 338 14.98 -15.29 40.40
N TYR A 339 14.24 -16.39 40.56
CA TYR A 339 12.79 -16.36 40.67
C TYR A 339 12.34 -15.53 41.89
N GLY A 340 12.97 -15.73 43.05
CA GLY A 340 12.71 -14.96 44.27
C GLY A 340 13.03 -13.47 44.12
N ASP A 341 14.19 -13.15 43.53
CA ASP A 341 14.62 -11.77 43.27
C ASP A 341 13.62 -11.04 42.35
N LEU A 342 13.14 -11.70 41.29
CA LEU A 342 12.11 -11.15 40.41
C LEU A 342 10.74 -11.00 41.09
N GLN A 343 10.35 -11.93 41.96
CA GLN A 343 9.12 -11.76 42.75
C GLN A 343 9.25 -10.58 43.74
N GLN A 344 10.43 -10.40 44.33
CA GLN A 344 10.70 -9.25 45.19
C GLN A 344 10.58 -7.95 44.40
N PHE A 345 11.25 -7.87 43.25
CA PHE A 345 11.18 -6.73 42.33
C PHE A 345 9.74 -6.45 41.87
N MET A 346 8.97 -7.46 41.47
CA MET A 346 7.56 -7.26 41.13
C MET A 346 6.71 -6.72 42.29
N GLY A 347 7.08 -7.04 43.53
CA GLY A 347 6.43 -6.46 44.72
C GLY A 347 6.64 -4.96 44.84
N THR A 348 7.82 -4.46 44.48
CA THR A 348 8.11 -3.00 44.49
C THR A 348 7.37 -2.27 43.38
N LEU A 349 7.01 -2.97 42.31
CA LEU A 349 6.25 -2.44 41.17
C LEU A 349 4.72 -2.53 41.33
N SER A 350 4.22 -2.88 42.51
CA SER A 350 2.77 -2.98 42.78
C SER A 350 2.01 -1.68 42.49
N SER A 351 2.65 -0.52 42.68
CA SER A 351 2.10 0.81 42.34
C SER A 351 1.86 1.02 40.84
N LEU A 352 2.55 0.27 39.96
CA LEU A 352 2.32 0.27 38.51
C LEU A 352 1.20 -0.70 38.08
N GLY A 353 0.58 -1.40 39.04
CA GLY A 353 -0.44 -2.40 38.79
C GLY A 353 0.12 -3.76 38.39
N CYS A 354 1.41 -4.04 38.66
CA CYS A 354 1.95 -5.39 38.51
C CYS A 354 1.39 -6.28 39.63
N SER A 355 0.84 -7.45 39.30
CA SER A 355 0.40 -8.44 40.29
C SER A 355 1.49 -9.46 40.53
N ARG A 356 1.87 -9.68 41.79
CA ARG A 356 2.79 -10.77 42.16
C ARG A 356 2.19 -12.11 41.74
N PRO A 357 2.93 -12.95 41.01
CA PRO A 357 2.56 -14.34 40.83
C PRO A 357 2.64 -15.05 42.19
N GLY A 358 1.76 -16.02 42.42
CA GLY A 358 1.74 -16.81 43.66
C GLY A 358 3.07 -17.53 43.91
N ASP A 359 3.30 -17.93 45.15
CA ASP A 359 4.54 -18.57 45.59
C ASP A 359 4.90 -19.80 44.75
N LEU A 360 6.19 -20.06 44.59
CA LEU A 360 6.69 -21.25 43.91
C LEU A 360 6.28 -22.49 44.69
N GLN A 361 5.23 -23.18 44.23
CA GLN A 361 4.88 -24.49 44.74
C GLN A 361 5.77 -25.54 44.07
N ARG A 362 6.27 -26.48 44.88
CA ARG A 362 7.01 -27.65 44.39
C ARG A 362 6.15 -28.37 43.35
N CYS A 363 6.73 -28.69 42.19
CA CYS A 363 5.94 -29.19 41.09
C CYS A 363 5.53 -30.65 41.39
N VAL A 364 4.23 -30.90 41.51
CA VAL A 364 3.70 -32.23 41.79
C VAL A 364 3.50 -32.96 40.46
N CYS A 365 4.24 -34.04 40.25
CA CYS A 365 4.24 -34.78 38.98
C CYS A 365 2.90 -35.47 38.69
N PRO A 366 2.35 -35.36 37.47
CA PRO A 366 1.57 -36.44 36.88
C PRO A 366 2.51 -37.63 36.57
N PRO A 367 2.06 -38.88 36.74
CA PRO A 367 2.87 -40.05 36.44
C PRO A 367 3.16 -40.16 34.92
N MET A 368 4.45 -40.03 34.57
CA MET A 368 5.11 -40.34 33.29
C MET A 368 4.61 -39.68 32.01
N THR A 369 5.47 -38.86 31.41
CA THR A 369 5.92 -39.05 30.01
C THR A 369 7.35 -38.53 29.87
N THR A 370 8.14 -39.21 29.05
CA THR A 370 9.52 -38.88 28.66
C THR A 370 9.60 -37.48 28.02
N CYS A 371 9.71 -36.43 28.83
CA CYS A 371 10.06 -35.11 28.34
C CYS A 371 11.60 -35.00 28.27
N PRO A 372 12.18 -34.51 27.17
CA PRO A 372 13.60 -34.17 27.14
C PRO A 372 13.88 -33.11 28.21
N CYS A 373 14.90 -33.36 29.04
CA CYS A 373 15.29 -32.43 30.09
C CYS A 373 15.77 -31.11 29.48
N PRO A 374 15.40 -29.96 30.05
CA PRO A 374 15.87 -28.67 29.58
C PRO A 374 17.38 -28.54 29.80
N PRO A 375 18.06 -27.62 29.10
CA PRO A 375 19.49 -27.39 29.27
C PRO A 375 19.83 -26.99 30.72
N SER A 376 21.05 -27.32 31.15
CA SER A 376 21.55 -26.92 32.47
C SER A 376 21.62 -25.39 32.60
N PRO A 377 21.16 -24.83 33.74
CA PRO A 377 21.23 -23.39 34.00
C PRO A 377 22.67 -22.94 34.30
N VAL A 378 23.50 -23.82 34.84
CA VAL A 378 24.94 -23.60 34.99
C VAL A 378 25.57 -23.85 33.62
N GLY A 379 25.92 -22.77 32.93
CA GLY A 379 26.54 -22.88 31.61
C GLY A 379 27.75 -23.81 31.69
N VAL A 380 27.81 -24.81 30.80
CA VAL A 380 29.08 -25.50 30.55
C VAL A 380 30.02 -24.39 30.07
N GLY A 381 30.99 -24.01 30.90
CA GLY A 381 31.98 -23.00 30.56
C GLY A 381 32.49 -23.29 29.16
N ARG A 382 32.29 -22.35 28.23
CA ARG A 382 32.96 -22.40 26.94
C ARG A 382 34.40 -21.97 27.11
#